data_AF-A0A537TJ16-F1
#
_entry.id   AF-A0A537TJ16-F1
#
_cell.length_a   1.000
_cell.length_b   1.000
_cell.length_c   1.000
_cell.angle_alpha   90.00
_cell.angle_beta   90.00
_cell.angle_gamma   90.00
#
_symmetry.space_group_name_H-M   'P 1'
#
loop_
_entity.id
_entity.type
_entity.pdbx_description
1 polymer ?
#
loop_
_entity_poly.entity_id
_entity_poly.type
_entity_poly.pdbx_seq_one_letter_code
_entity_poly.pdbx_strand_id
1 'polypeptide(L)'
;MARSLDEELRALYGLPLEEFTAGRNELARRLKQDRDPRADEVAQLRKPTVPVWAVNQLARRDELGMRRLLAAAAALRKAQERALEGSGTAGLAKAHAEEREALRKLTERARSLLGEAGRPATDATLERISTTLAAAAVDESVRETLKAGRLDRELEPLGFDALAGMQAAPRPARAKETTVADRREQQAEERRRRELRGRARDLEREAREAERAADRAET
;
A
#
# COMPACT_ATOMS: atom_id res chain seq x y z
N MET A 1 -4.67 10.73 30.80
CA MET A 1 -3.99 11.64 29.85
C MET A 1 -4.53 11.33 28.46
N ALA A 2 -4.94 12.34 27.70
CA ALA A 2 -5.39 12.13 26.33
C ALA A 2 -4.24 11.51 25.52
N ARG A 3 -4.53 10.48 24.75
CA ARG A 3 -3.54 9.85 23.86
C ARG A 3 -3.13 10.89 22.82
N SER A 4 -1.83 11.01 22.51
CA SER A 4 -1.40 11.92 21.45
C SER A 4 -2.02 11.49 20.11
N LEU A 5 -2.32 12.44 19.20
CA LEU A 5 -2.92 12.09 17.89
C LEU A 5 -2.05 11.06 17.15
N ASP A 6 -0.73 11.16 17.26
CA ASP A 6 0.20 10.20 16.64
C ASP A 6 0.03 8.77 17.14
N GLU A 7 -0.22 8.58 18.43
CA GLU A 7 -0.52 7.27 19.02
C GLU A 7 -1.90 6.76 18.58
N GLU A 8 -2.88 7.64 18.41
CA GLU A 8 -4.21 7.29 17.93
C GLU A 8 -4.19 6.88 16.46
N LEU A 9 -3.41 7.57 15.63
CA LEU A 9 -3.15 7.18 14.26
C LEU A 9 -2.36 5.87 14.19
N ARG A 10 -1.34 5.68 15.05
CA ARG A 10 -0.61 4.41 15.15
C ARG A 10 -1.54 3.26 15.51
N ALA A 11 -2.51 3.48 16.41
CA ALA A 11 -3.53 2.50 16.75
C ALA A 11 -4.49 2.23 15.58
N LEU A 12 -4.95 3.29 14.89
CA LEU A 12 -5.86 3.21 13.74
C LEU A 12 -5.29 2.35 12.61
N TYR A 13 -4.05 2.62 12.20
CA TYR A 13 -3.38 1.82 11.17
C TYR A 13 -3.03 0.41 11.66
N GLY A 14 -3.13 0.14 12.96
CA GLY A 14 -2.85 -1.15 13.59
C GLY A 14 -4.03 -2.12 13.62
N LEU A 15 -5.24 -1.61 13.36
CA LEU A 15 -6.47 -2.39 13.30
C LEU A 15 -6.43 -3.42 12.17
N PRO A 16 -7.26 -4.48 12.26
CA PRO A 16 -7.60 -5.28 11.09
C PRO A 16 -8.02 -4.38 9.93
N LEU A 17 -7.59 -4.72 8.71
CA LEU A 17 -7.79 -3.86 7.54
C LEU A 17 -9.28 -3.49 7.32
N GLU A 18 -10.20 -4.39 7.65
CA GLU A 18 -11.64 -4.13 7.49
C GLU A 18 -12.23 -3.21 8.55
N GLU A 19 -11.58 -3.10 9.70
CA GLU A 19 -12.00 -2.21 10.79
C GLU A 19 -11.48 -0.78 10.59
N PHE A 20 -10.51 -0.56 9.69
CA PHE A 20 -9.87 0.74 9.48
C PHE A 20 -10.88 1.86 9.24
N THR A 21 -11.84 1.66 8.33
CA THR A 21 -12.81 2.72 7.98
C THR A 21 -13.71 3.07 9.17
N ALA A 22 -14.16 2.07 9.93
CA ALA A 22 -14.96 2.29 11.12
C ALA A 22 -14.16 3.02 12.20
N GLY A 23 -12.93 2.55 12.48
CA GLY A 23 -12.03 3.20 13.43
C GLY A 23 -11.68 4.64 13.06
N ARG A 24 -11.46 4.93 11.77
CA ARG A 24 -11.17 6.28 11.26
C ARG A 24 -12.36 7.20 11.49
N ASN A 25 -13.56 6.74 11.16
CA ASN A 25 -14.78 7.54 11.31
C ASN A 25 -15.07 7.83 12.80
N GLU A 26 -14.84 6.86 13.68
CA GLU A 26 -15.00 7.03 15.12
C GLU A 26 -13.97 8.01 15.70
N LEU A 27 -12.70 7.88 15.28
CA LEU A 27 -11.63 8.81 15.66
C LEU A 27 -11.98 10.24 15.22
N ALA A 28 -12.36 10.44 13.96
CA ALA A 28 -12.76 11.74 13.44
C ALA A 28 -13.97 12.32 14.18
N ARG A 29 -14.98 11.49 14.49
CA ARG A 29 -16.17 11.91 15.24
C ARG A 29 -15.80 12.42 16.63
N ARG A 30 -14.95 11.70 17.36
CA ARG A 30 -14.47 12.12 18.69
C ARG A 30 -13.66 13.40 18.61
N LEU A 31 -12.75 13.52 17.65
CA LEU A 31 -11.97 14.76 17.45
C LEU A 31 -12.89 15.96 17.13
N LYS A 32 -14.00 15.77 16.40
CA LYS A 32 -15.00 16.83 16.21
C LYS A 32 -15.69 17.23 17.51
N GLN A 33 -16.02 16.27 18.37
CA GLN A 33 -16.63 16.54 19.68
C GLN A 33 -15.67 17.33 20.59
N ASP A 34 -14.37 17.02 20.51
CA ASP A 34 -13.30 17.70 21.24
C ASP A 34 -12.89 19.04 20.59
N ARG A 35 -13.54 19.44 19.49
CA ARG A 35 -13.22 20.64 18.68
C ARG A 35 -11.76 20.68 18.20
N ASP A 36 -11.19 19.52 17.95
CA ASP A 36 -9.85 19.40 17.39
C ASP A 36 -9.87 19.74 15.89
N PRO A 37 -9.06 20.71 15.42
CA PRO A 37 -9.04 21.10 14.01
C PRO A 37 -8.57 19.98 13.07
N ARG A 38 -7.92 18.94 13.59
CA ARG A 38 -7.39 17.80 12.82
C ARG A 38 -8.45 16.75 12.51
N ALA A 39 -9.68 16.92 12.99
CA ALA A 39 -10.75 15.95 12.78
C ALA A 39 -11.06 15.72 11.29
N ASP A 40 -11.03 16.77 10.47
CA ASP A 40 -11.27 16.65 9.03
C ASP A 40 -10.08 15.99 8.31
N GLU A 41 -8.85 16.21 8.75
CA GLU A 41 -7.67 15.51 8.25
C GLU A 41 -7.78 14.00 8.48
N VAL A 42 -8.16 13.59 9.70
CA VAL A 42 -8.39 12.19 10.03
C VAL A 42 -9.50 11.58 9.17
N ALA A 43 -10.60 12.30 8.95
CA ALA A 43 -11.71 11.81 8.13
C ALA A 43 -11.30 11.54 6.68
N GLN A 44 -10.29 12.26 6.17
CA GLN A 44 -9.76 12.11 4.80
C GLN A 44 -8.66 11.06 4.66
N LEU A 45 -8.23 10.43 5.76
CA LEU A 45 -7.21 9.38 5.71
C LEU A 45 -7.66 8.22 4.81
N ARG A 46 -6.75 7.81 3.93
CA ARG A 46 -6.98 6.72 2.98
C ARG A 46 -6.87 5.39 3.69
N LYS A 47 -7.77 4.46 3.34
CA LYS A 47 -7.64 3.07 3.73
C LYS A 47 -6.39 2.49 3.06
N PRO A 48 -5.43 1.93 3.81
CA PRO A 48 -4.23 1.34 3.20
C PRO A 48 -4.61 0.14 2.31
N THR A 49 -3.81 -0.14 1.30
CA THR A 49 -3.94 -1.39 0.52
C THR A 49 -3.48 -2.59 1.37
N VAL A 50 -3.76 -3.82 0.91
CA VAL A 50 -3.31 -5.03 1.62
C VAL A 50 -1.79 -5.08 1.80
N PRO A 51 -0.95 -4.81 0.78
CA PRO A 51 0.50 -4.69 0.95
C PRO A 51 0.91 -3.66 2.01
N VAL A 52 0.32 -2.46 1.96
CA VAL A 52 0.65 -1.35 2.86
C VAL A 52 0.24 -1.67 4.29
N TRP A 53 -0.92 -2.29 4.47
CA TRP A 53 -1.36 -2.78 5.77
C TRP A 53 -0.35 -3.78 6.34
N ALA A 54 0.12 -4.75 5.55
CA ALA A 54 1.11 -5.72 6.02
C ALA A 54 2.42 -5.03 6.45
N VAL A 55 2.91 -4.05 5.68
CA VAL A 55 4.08 -3.24 6.04
C VAL A 55 3.85 -2.47 7.34
N ASN A 56 2.69 -1.84 7.51
CA ASN A 56 2.34 -1.14 8.75
C ASN A 56 2.27 -2.09 9.97
N GLN A 57 1.82 -3.33 9.77
CA GLN A 57 1.84 -4.35 10.82
C GLN A 57 3.25 -4.83 11.15
N LEU A 58 4.15 -4.96 10.17
CA LEU A 58 5.56 -5.27 10.41
C LEU A 58 6.21 -4.21 11.29
N ALA A 59 5.96 -2.93 11.03
CA ALA A 59 6.47 -1.83 11.86
C ALA A 59 6.01 -1.89 13.32
N ARG A 60 4.91 -2.60 13.62
CA ARG A 60 4.42 -2.80 15.00
C ARG A 60 4.83 -4.13 15.62
N ARG A 61 4.87 -5.19 14.82
CA ARG A 61 5.02 -6.59 15.29
C ARG A 61 6.41 -7.15 15.09
N ASP A 62 7.24 -6.51 14.27
CA ASP A 62 8.63 -6.88 13.99
C ASP A 62 9.52 -5.64 13.89
N GLU A 63 9.56 -4.86 14.98
CA GLU A 63 10.39 -3.66 15.08
C GLU A 63 11.88 -3.97 14.86
N LEU A 64 12.34 -5.14 15.30
CA LEU A 64 13.72 -5.57 15.13
C LEU A 64 14.05 -5.84 13.66
N GLY A 65 13.17 -6.56 12.93
CA GLY A 65 13.29 -6.77 11.49
C GLY A 65 13.33 -5.45 10.72
N MET A 66 12.43 -4.51 11.06
CA MET A 66 12.43 -3.18 10.44
C MET A 66 13.71 -2.39 10.70
N ARG A 67 14.24 -2.41 11.93
CA ARG A 67 15.52 -1.76 12.27
C ARG A 67 16.68 -2.38 11.47
N ARG A 68 16.68 -3.71 11.31
CA ARG A 68 17.69 -4.41 10.51
C ARG A 68 17.65 -4.00 9.04
N LEU A 69 16.45 -3.90 8.45
CA LEU A 69 16.29 -3.43 7.07
C LEU A 69 16.81 -2.00 6.90
N LEU A 70 16.40 -1.08 7.78
CA LEU A 70 16.85 0.32 7.73
C LEU A 70 18.37 0.45 7.89
N ALA A 71 18.97 -0.33 8.79
CA ALA A 71 20.41 -0.35 8.97
C ALA A 71 21.14 -0.91 7.73
N ALA A 72 20.64 -1.99 7.13
CA ALA A 72 21.21 -2.58 5.93
C ALA A 72 21.12 -1.62 4.73
N ALA A 73 19.97 -0.96 4.54
CA ALA A 73 19.78 0.04 3.48
C ALA A 73 20.75 1.24 3.65
N ALA A 74 20.94 1.73 4.88
CA ALA A 74 21.90 2.80 5.16
C ALA A 74 23.34 2.37 4.90
N ALA A 75 23.72 1.15 5.30
CA ALA A 75 25.04 0.58 5.04
C ALA A 75 25.31 0.41 3.54
N LEU A 76 24.30 -0.05 2.80
CA LEU A 76 24.36 -0.18 1.34
C LEU A 76 24.56 1.17 0.66
N ARG A 77 23.76 2.17 1.01
CA ARG A 77 23.89 3.54 0.48
C ARG A 77 25.31 4.07 0.70
N LYS A 78 25.86 3.93 1.91
CA LYS A 78 27.24 4.34 2.23
C LYS A 78 28.30 3.57 1.45
N ALA A 79 28.06 2.28 1.16
CA ALA A 79 28.97 1.49 0.33
C ALA A 79 28.92 1.93 -1.13
N GLN A 80 27.74 2.28 -1.65
CA GLN A 80 27.56 2.81 -3.00
C GLN A 80 28.22 4.18 -3.16
N GLU A 81 28.05 5.10 -2.20
CA GLU A 81 28.70 6.42 -2.21
C GLU A 81 30.23 6.28 -2.29
N ARG A 82 30.84 5.44 -1.44
CA ARG A 82 32.29 5.19 -1.48
C ARG A 82 32.77 4.60 -2.80
N ALA A 83 31.98 3.72 -3.41
CA ALA A 83 32.31 3.13 -4.70
C ALA A 83 32.32 4.19 -5.82
N LEU A 84 31.36 5.13 -5.79
CA LEU A 84 31.29 6.26 -6.73
C LEU A 84 32.42 7.27 -6.53
N GLU A 85 32.86 7.47 -5.29
CA GLU A 85 34.01 8.31 -4.93
C GLU A 85 35.37 7.68 -5.29
N GLY A 86 35.38 6.48 -5.90
CA GLY A 86 36.63 5.78 -6.27
C GLY A 86 37.36 5.15 -5.09
N SER A 87 36.75 5.12 -3.89
CA SER A 87 37.32 4.52 -2.67
C SER A 87 37.20 2.97 -2.64
N GLY A 88 36.81 2.36 -3.76
CA GLY A 88 36.67 0.91 -3.93
C GLY A 88 35.29 0.35 -3.57
N THR A 89 35.06 -0.92 -3.90
CA THR A 89 33.79 -1.64 -3.71
C THR A 89 33.76 -2.49 -2.44
N ALA A 90 34.72 -2.26 -1.54
CA ALA A 90 34.87 -3.03 -0.31
C ALA A 90 33.59 -2.95 0.56
N GLY A 91 33.00 -4.12 0.82
CA GLY A 91 31.78 -4.24 1.61
C GLY A 91 30.46 -4.05 0.85
N LEU A 92 30.49 -3.65 -0.44
CA LEU A 92 29.27 -3.45 -1.24
C LEU A 92 28.49 -4.77 -1.41
N ALA A 93 29.17 -5.86 -1.77
CA ALA A 93 28.55 -7.18 -1.91
C ALA A 93 27.92 -7.67 -0.60
N LYS A 94 28.59 -7.41 0.52
CA LYS A 94 28.10 -7.75 1.87
C LYS A 94 26.86 -6.94 2.22
N ALA A 95 26.88 -5.61 2.03
CA ALA A 95 25.74 -4.75 2.33
C ALA A 95 24.50 -5.13 1.50
N HIS A 96 24.69 -5.45 0.21
CA HIS A 96 23.62 -5.98 -0.62
C HIS A 96 23.05 -7.32 -0.12
N ALA A 97 23.91 -8.23 0.36
CA ALA A 97 23.46 -9.50 0.90
C ALA A 97 22.65 -9.31 2.19
N GLU A 98 23.08 -8.40 3.07
CA GLU A 98 22.37 -8.06 4.31
C GLU A 98 21.00 -7.42 4.05
N GLU A 99 20.91 -6.51 3.08
CA GLU A 99 19.64 -5.90 2.67
C GLU A 99 18.66 -6.95 2.13
N ARG A 100 19.10 -7.79 1.16
CA ARG A 100 18.25 -8.83 0.59
C ARG A 100 17.76 -9.82 1.65
N GLU A 101 18.62 -10.18 2.58
CA GLU A 101 18.26 -11.08 3.68
C GLU A 101 17.25 -10.45 4.64
N ALA A 102 17.38 -9.16 4.93
CA ALA A 102 16.42 -8.42 5.75
C ALA A 102 15.05 -8.33 5.05
N LEU A 103 15.03 -7.98 3.77
CA LEU A 103 13.81 -7.95 2.95
C LEU A 103 13.12 -9.32 2.92
N ARG A 104 13.88 -10.39 2.62
CA ARG A 104 13.34 -11.75 2.60
C ARG A 104 12.66 -12.12 3.91
N LYS A 105 13.31 -11.86 5.05
CA LYS A 105 12.75 -12.16 6.38
C LYS A 105 11.47 -11.38 6.66
N LEU A 106 11.44 -10.08 6.33
CA LEU A 106 10.26 -9.24 6.52
C LEU A 106 9.11 -9.67 5.61
N THR A 107 9.39 -10.03 4.35
CA THR A 107 8.37 -10.52 3.41
C THR A 107 7.78 -11.85 3.88
N GLU A 108 8.58 -12.78 4.41
CA GLU A 108 8.06 -14.00 5.02
C GLU A 108 7.24 -13.71 6.28
N ARG A 109 7.67 -12.76 7.11
CA ARG A 109 6.87 -12.35 8.27
C ARG A 109 5.54 -11.72 7.84
N ALA A 110 5.53 -10.93 6.76
CA ALA A 110 4.32 -10.37 6.19
C ALA A 110 3.37 -11.46 5.66
N ARG A 111 3.90 -12.50 5.02
CA ARG A 111 3.13 -13.69 4.62
C ARG A 111 2.40 -14.30 5.82
N SER A 112 3.09 -14.50 6.94
CA SER A 112 2.47 -15.02 8.16
C SER A 112 1.39 -14.08 8.71
N LEU A 113 1.66 -12.77 8.79
CA LEU A 113 0.71 -11.78 9.31
C LEU A 113 -0.57 -11.70 8.46
N LEU A 114 -0.43 -11.81 7.14
CA LEU A 114 -1.55 -11.86 6.21
C LEU A 114 -2.36 -13.16 6.37
N GLY A 115 -1.69 -14.30 6.57
CA GLY A 115 -2.34 -15.57 6.91
C GLY A 115 -3.11 -15.51 8.24
N GLU A 116 -2.51 -14.96 9.30
CA GLU A 116 -3.15 -14.72 10.60
C GLU A 116 -4.42 -13.85 10.48
N ALA A 117 -4.44 -12.94 9.50
CA ALA A 117 -5.58 -12.06 9.22
C ALA A 117 -6.60 -12.66 8.23
N GLY A 118 -6.50 -13.95 7.91
CA GLY A 118 -7.41 -14.63 6.98
C GLY A 118 -7.25 -14.21 5.52
N ARG A 119 -6.09 -13.66 5.14
CA ARG A 119 -5.77 -13.17 3.79
C ARG A 119 -4.50 -13.82 3.27
N PRO A 120 -4.51 -15.12 2.92
CA PRO A 120 -3.32 -15.77 2.37
C PRO A 120 -2.77 -14.97 1.17
N ALA A 121 -1.49 -14.61 1.25
CA ALA A 121 -0.85 -13.73 0.28
C ALA A 121 -0.47 -14.50 -0.98
N THR A 122 -0.74 -13.90 -2.14
CA THR A 122 -0.17 -14.34 -3.42
C THR A 122 1.27 -13.85 -3.56
N ASP A 123 2.06 -14.48 -4.43
CA ASP A 123 3.44 -14.03 -4.68
C ASP A 123 3.49 -12.58 -5.20
N ALA A 124 2.54 -12.18 -6.04
CA ALA A 124 2.43 -10.78 -6.49
C ALA A 124 2.16 -9.80 -5.33
N THR A 125 1.43 -10.21 -4.29
CA THR A 125 1.21 -9.38 -3.10
C THR A 125 2.49 -9.24 -2.29
N LEU A 126 3.25 -10.33 -2.17
CA LEU A 126 4.52 -10.36 -1.45
C LEU A 126 5.61 -9.57 -2.17
N GLU A 127 5.63 -9.61 -3.49
CA GLU A 127 6.49 -8.76 -4.32
C GLU A 127 6.22 -7.28 -4.05
N ARG A 128 4.95 -6.86 -4.09
CA ARG A 128 4.56 -5.46 -3.79
C ARG A 128 4.95 -5.02 -2.38
N ILE A 129 4.86 -5.92 -1.40
CA ILE A 129 5.34 -5.68 -0.02
C ILE A 129 6.85 -5.48 -0.02
N SER A 130 7.60 -6.38 -0.66
CA SER A 130 9.06 -6.31 -0.74
C SER A 130 9.51 -5.01 -1.43
N THR A 131 8.88 -4.64 -2.54
CA THR A 131 9.16 -3.39 -3.28
C THR A 131 8.88 -2.17 -2.43
N THR A 132 7.73 -2.13 -1.75
CA THR A 132 7.37 -1.02 -0.85
C THR A 132 8.37 -0.90 0.31
N LEU A 133 8.78 -2.02 0.92
CA LEU A 133 9.78 -2.03 1.99
C LEU A 133 11.14 -1.52 1.52
N ALA A 134 11.60 -1.98 0.35
CA ALA A 134 12.87 -1.55 -0.22
C ALA A 134 12.87 -0.05 -0.53
N ALA A 135 11.81 0.45 -1.18
CA ALA A 135 11.64 1.87 -1.48
C ALA A 135 11.58 2.73 -0.20
N ALA A 136 10.79 2.30 0.79
CA ALA A 136 10.64 3.02 2.07
C ALA A 136 11.93 3.06 2.89
N ALA A 137 12.83 2.08 2.75
CA ALA A 137 14.05 1.99 3.53
C ALA A 137 15.09 3.06 3.13
N VAL A 138 15.10 3.43 1.85
CA VAL A 138 16.04 4.40 1.27
C VAL A 138 15.49 5.82 1.18
N ASP A 139 14.17 5.99 1.27
CA ASP A 139 13.52 7.30 1.27
C ASP A 139 13.44 7.87 2.71
N GLU A 140 14.26 8.89 2.98
CA GLU A 140 14.30 9.54 4.30
C GLU A 140 12.97 10.24 4.65
N SER A 141 12.24 10.73 3.64
CA SER A 141 11.02 11.52 3.85
C SER A 141 9.87 10.69 4.43
N VAL A 142 9.87 9.38 4.18
CA VAL A 142 8.84 8.43 4.65
C VAL A 142 9.30 7.57 5.83
N ARG A 143 10.57 7.66 6.23
CA ARG A 143 11.15 6.77 7.25
C ARG A 143 10.43 6.85 8.59
N GLU A 144 10.09 8.06 9.05
CA GLU A 144 9.36 8.22 10.31
C GLU A 144 7.92 7.70 10.21
N THR A 145 7.27 7.89 9.06
CA THR A 145 5.95 7.31 8.77
C THR A 145 5.99 5.78 8.73
N LEU A 146 7.03 5.20 8.15
CA LEU A 146 7.28 3.75 8.13
C LEU A 146 7.50 3.21 9.54
N LYS A 147 8.38 3.83 10.34
CA LYS A 147 8.62 3.44 11.74
C LYS A 147 7.35 3.55 12.60
N ALA A 148 6.51 4.54 12.33
CA ALA A 148 5.22 4.67 12.98
C ALA A 148 4.17 3.66 12.47
N GLY A 149 4.43 2.98 11.35
CA GLY A 149 3.51 2.08 10.68
C GLY A 149 2.25 2.82 10.20
N ARG A 150 2.42 3.96 9.54
CA ARG A 150 1.30 4.81 9.07
C ARG A 150 1.37 5.09 7.56
N LEU A 151 1.99 4.20 6.78
CA LEU A 151 1.96 4.33 5.33
C LEU A 151 0.51 4.20 4.83
N ASP A 152 0.12 5.04 3.89
CA ASP A 152 -1.23 5.08 3.31
C ASP A 152 -1.26 4.53 1.88
N ARG A 153 -0.10 4.47 1.21
CA ARG A 153 0.08 3.99 -0.16
C ARG A 153 1.36 3.18 -0.32
N GLU A 154 1.40 2.41 -1.41
CA GLU A 154 2.60 1.69 -1.84
C GLU A 154 3.65 2.69 -2.33
N LEU A 155 4.90 2.29 -2.21
CA LEU A 155 6.05 3.09 -2.64
C LEU A 155 6.81 2.32 -3.70
N GLU A 156 7.29 3.04 -4.70
CA GLU A 156 8.12 2.50 -5.76
C GLU A 156 9.56 3.02 -5.64
N PRO A 157 10.56 2.28 -6.14
CA PRO A 157 11.94 2.73 -6.11
C PRO A 157 12.12 4.08 -6.81
N LEU A 158 12.93 4.95 -6.21
CA LEU A 158 13.28 6.25 -6.79
C LEU A 158 13.86 6.05 -8.20
N GLY A 159 13.26 6.72 -9.20
CA GLY A 159 13.64 6.59 -10.61
C GLY A 159 12.76 5.66 -11.45
N PHE A 160 11.87 4.86 -10.82
CA PHE A 160 10.83 4.14 -11.56
C PHE A 160 9.79 5.10 -12.14
N ASP A 161 9.48 6.20 -11.43
CA ASP A 161 8.68 7.33 -11.94
C ASP A 161 9.25 7.95 -13.23
N ALA A 162 10.58 7.93 -13.41
CA ALA A 162 11.25 8.45 -14.60
C ALA A 162 11.21 7.45 -15.78
N LEU A 163 11.14 6.15 -15.49
CA LEU A 163 11.01 5.09 -16.50
C LEU A 163 9.54 4.92 -16.95
N ALA A 164 8.59 5.13 -16.04
CA ALA A 164 7.16 5.22 -16.30
C ALA A 164 6.77 6.58 -16.91
N GLY A 165 7.63 7.14 -17.78
CA GLY A 165 7.65 8.49 -18.34
C GLY A 165 6.39 8.99 -19.05
N MET A 166 5.26 9.02 -18.35
CA MET A 166 4.01 9.70 -18.68
C MET A 166 3.07 9.81 -17.46
N GLN A 167 3.58 9.86 -16.22
CA GLN A 167 2.81 10.38 -15.09
C GLN A 167 3.52 11.56 -14.44
N ALA A 168 2.75 12.63 -14.28
CA ALA A 168 3.21 13.97 -13.94
C ALA A 168 4.02 14.01 -12.64
N ALA A 169 5.07 14.82 -12.64
CA ALA A 169 5.83 15.21 -11.45
C ALA A 169 4.91 15.49 -10.25
N PRO A 170 5.30 15.12 -9.02
CA PRO A 170 4.51 15.43 -7.83
C PRO A 170 4.49 16.95 -7.63
N ARG A 171 3.38 17.58 -8.02
CA ARG A 171 3.04 18.93 -7.57
C ARG A 171 2.73 18.84 -6.07
N PRO A 172 3.14 19.83 -5.25
CA PRO A 172 2.71 19.90 -3.86
C PRO A 172 1.18 19.85 -3.82
N ALA A 173 0.65 18.88 -3.08
CA ALA A 173 -0.79 18.61 -3.01
C ALA A 173 -1.51 19.77 -2.32
N ARG A 174 -1.92 20.77 -3.11
CA ARG A 174 -3.10 21.56 -2.78
C ARG A 174 -4.32 20.65 -2.99
N ALA A 175 -5.14 20.54 -1.96
CA ALA A 175 -6.42 19.84 -1.98
C ALA A 175 -7.20 20.21 -3.25
N LYS A 176 -7.42 19.23 -4.13
CA LYS A 176 -8.40 19.36 -5.19
C LYS A 176 -9.75 18.98 -4.61
N GLU A 177 -10.57 19.99 -4.36
CA GLU A 177 -12.02 19.81 -4.28
C GLU A 177 -12.48 19.14 -5.58
N THR A 178 -13.13 17.98 -5.46
CA THR A 178 -13.74 17.27 -6.60
C THR A 178 -14.74 18.18 -7.30
N THR A 179 -14.44 18.54 -8.53
CA THR A 179 -15.29 19.42 -9.33
C THR A 179 -16.55 18.67 -9.78
N VAL A 180 -17.59 19.41 -10.19
CA VAL A 180 -18.82 18.82 -10.76
C VAL A 180 -18.52 18.01 -12.03
N ALA A 181 -17.40 18.29 -12.72
CA ALA A 181 -16.94 17.54 -13.88
C ALA A 181 -16.46 16.12 -13.51
N ASP A 182 -15.66 15.98 -12.45
CA ASP A 182 -15.16 14.67 -11.97
C ASP A 182 -16.31 13.74 -11.57
N ARG A 183 -17.35 14.29 -10.92
CA ARG A 183 -18.56 13.52 -10.56
C ARG A 183 -19.36 13.06 -11.78
N ARG A 184 -19.38 13.84 -12.86
CA ARG A 184 -20.09 13.47 -14.10
C ARG A 184 -19.37 12.36 -14.86
N GLU A 185 -18.03 12.40 -14.87
CA GLU A 185 -17.19 11.38 -15.51
C GLU A 185 -17.30 10.03 -14.77
N GLN A 186 -17.24 10.03 -13.44
CA GLN A 186 -17.43 8.82 -12.63
C GLN A 186 -18.82 8.18 -12.84
N GLN A 187 -19.88 8.99 -12.92
CA GLN A 187 -21.22 8.49 -13.21
C GLN A 187 -21.36 7.94 -14.64
N ALA A 188 -20.63 8.50 -15.61
CA ALA A 188 -20.61 7.99 -16.98
C ALA A 188 -19.90 6.63 -17.06
N GLU A 189 -18.77 6.47 -16.36
CA GLU A 189 -18.08 5.18 -16.25
C GLU A 189 -18.92 4.12 -15.55
N GLU A 190 -19.63 4.47 -14.48
CA GLU A 190 -20.49 3.55 -13.74
C GLU A 190 -21.67 3.05 -14.61
N ARG A 191 -22.29 3.95 -15.38
CA ARG A 191 -23.32 3.58 -16.37
C ARG A 191 -22.79 2.64 -17.44
N ARG A 192 -21.62 2.96 -18.03
CA ARG A 192 -20.99 2.11 -19.04
C ARG A 192 -20.62 0.74 -18.50
N ARG A 193 -20.14 0.66 -17.25
CA ARG A 193 -19.83 -0.61 -16.57
C ARG A 193 -21.09 -1.43 -16.32
N ARG A 194 -22.21 -0.80 -16.00
CA ARG A 194 -23.51 -1.48 -15.82
C ARG A 194 -24.04 -2.04 -17.14
N GLU A 195 -23.92 -1.30 -18.24
CA GLU A 195 -24.32 -1.75 -19.58
C GLU A 195 -23.49 -2.95 -20.04
N LEU A 196 -22.16 -2.89 -19.88
CA LEU A 196 -21.28 -4.01 -20.24
C LEU A 196 -21.60 -5.27 -19.43
N ARG A 197 -21.92 -5.13 -18.14
CA ARG A 197 -22.38 -6.25 -17.30
C ARG A 197 -23.73 -6.81 -17.73
N GLY A 198 -24.64 -5.97 -18.23
CA GLY A 198 -25.91 -6.41 -18.82
C GLY A 198 -25.67 -7.29 -20.03
N ARG A 199 -24.91 -6.77 -21.01
CA ARG A 199 -24.57 -7.50 -22.25
C ARG A 199 -23.85 -8.82 -21.99
N ALA A 200 -22.93 -8.86 -21.01
CA ALA A 200 -22.25 -10.10 -20.65
C ALA A 200 -23.24 -11.18 -20.14
N ARG A 201 -24.27 -10.79 -19.38
CA ARG A 201 -25.29 -11.72 -18.89
C ARG A 201 -26.23 -12.21 -19.99
N ASP A 202 -26.51 -11.38 -20.99
CA ASP A 202 -27.35 -11.75 -22.13
C ASP A 202 -26.61 -12.73 -23.04
N LEU A 203 -25.34 -12.46 -23.34
CA LEU A 203 -24.49 -13.40 -24.09
C LEU A 203 -24.32 -14.74 -23.36
N GLU A 204 -24.21 -14.72 -22.03
CA GLU A 204 -24.13 -15.96 -21.24
C GLU A 204 -25.44 -16.75 -21.28
N ARG A 205 -26.60 -16.09 -21.34
CA ARG A 205 -27.90 -16.75 -21.52
C ARG A 205 -28.02 -17.37 -22.91
N GLU A 206 -27.68 -16.63 -23.95
CA GLU A 206 -27.71 -17.13 -25.34
C GLU A 206 -26.80 -18.34 -25.52
N ALA A 207 -25.59 -18.31 -24.95
CA ALA A 207 -24.66 -19.46 -24.98
C ALA A 207 -25.27 -20.71 -24.31
N ARG A 208 -25.90 -20.55 -23.14
CA ARG A 208 -26.56 -21.66 -22.42
C ARG A 208 -27.79 -22.19 -23.17
N GLU A 209 -28.50 -21.35 -23.90
CA GLU A 209 -29.65 -21.77 -24.72
C GLU A 209 -29.20 -22.53 -25.98
N ALA A 210 -28.12 -22.08 -26.62
CA ALA A 210 -27.49 -22.77 -27.74
C ALA A 210 -26.95 -24.15 -27.34
N GLU A 211 -26.29 -24.26 -26.17
CA GLU A 211 -25.80 -25.53 -25.62
C GLU A 211 -26.95 -26.52 -25.39
N ARG A 212 -28.04 -26.09 -24.74
CA ARG A 212 -29.24 -26.93 -24.53
C ARG A 212 -29.95 -27.31 -25.83
N ALA A 213 -29.83 -26.51 -26.89
CA ALA A 213 -30.39 -26.83 -28.19
C ALA A 213 -29.55 -27.89 -28.92
N ALA A 214 -28.22 -27.83 -28.80
CA ALA A 214 -27.32 -28.85 -29.31
C ALA A 214 -27.54 -30.21 -28.59
N ASP A 215 -27.63 -30.21 -27.26
CA ASP A 215 -27.86 -31.43 -26.48
C ASP A 215 -29.17 -32.15 -26.86
N ARG A 216 -30.22 -31.38 -27.21
CA ARG A 216 -31.52 -31.92 -27.64
C ARG A 216 -31.53 -32.44 -29.07
N ALA A 217 -30.58 -32.03 -29.91
CA ALA A 217 -30.45 -32.51 -31.28
C ALA A 217 -29.62 -33.80 -31.37
N GLU A 218 -28.86 -34.13 -30.32
CA GLU A 218 -28.01 -35.33 -30.23
C GLU A 218 -28.71 -36.53 -29.55
N THR A 219 -29.88 -36.34 -28.93
CA THR A 219 -30.77 -37.40 -28.39
C THR A 219 -31.89 -37.76 -29.35
#